data_AF-A0A182P0Q8-F1
#
_entry.id   AF-A0A182P0Q8-F1
#
_cell.length_a   1.000
_cell.length_b   1.000
_cell.length_c   1.000
_cell.angle_alpha   90.00
_cell.angle_beta   90.00
_cell.angle_gamma   90.00
#
_symmetry.space_group_name_H-M   'P 1'
#
loop_
_entity.id
_entity.type
_entity.pdbx_description
1 polymer ?
#
loop_
_entity_poly.entity_id
_entity_poly.type
_entity_poly.pdbx_seq_one_letter_code
_entity_poly.pdbx_strand_id
1 'polypeptide(L)'
;MAKEESKYGFKDKAKAEESLELLKSEDHKYQLLTVRGLIGRAKRVLTLTKAEDKINNIKAAIETFEQWLEANSSTSTKNAKPKDTEDKVETVPGLGFKDKQAAEQTLSILEGRDPDYQKLAIKGLIGSAKRVIPATKNEDKLKSIKEAVALFEDFLDRFDREERGKQNMPYLSIDLIRQLPTPQGDKPDKLVAEFLDCYETQAKGNYKHLRTKSPKEGTKTWDIVRNAKLKALKPDSSVKLFDQDGKPTELHLQMVQWAYSPQVEKLKSYANSLASSNKATKPSRKRSHSSSSSSGDEKAKESKKGHKKSKK
;
A
#
# COMPACT_ATOMS: atom_id res chain seq x y z
N MET A 1 -27.01 -6.82 -48.52
CA MET A 1 -26.93 -6.98 -47.05
C MET A 1 -27.12 -5.61 -46.42
N ALA A 2 -28.21 -5.40 -45.70
CA ALA A 2 -28.51 -4.11 -45.07
C ALA A 2 -27.49 -3.83 -43.96
N LYS A 3 -26.87 -2.64 -43.99
CA LYS A 3 -26.07 -2.14 -42.87
C LYS A 3 -27.05 -1.88 -41.73
N GLU A 4 -27.05 -2.73 -40.71
CA GLU A 4 -27.59 -2.34 -39.41
C GLU A 4 -26.75 -1.15 -38.93
N GLU A 5 -27.28 0.05 -39.12
CA GLU A 5 -26.69 1.25 -38.53
C GLU A 5 -26.77 1.06 -37.02
N SER A 6 -25.61 0.96 -36.38
CA SER A 6 -25.54 0.86 -34.92
C SER A 6 -26.30 2.04 -34.32
N LYS A 7 -27.28 1.75 -33.46
CA LYS A 7 -28.13 2.72 -32.73
C LYS A 7 -27.32 3.84 -32.06
N TYR A 8 -26.04 3.60 -31.76
CA TYR A 8 -25.13 4.54 -31.11
C TYR A 8 -23.93 4.89 -32.01
N GLY A 9 -23.52 6.17 -32.02
CA GLY A 9 -22.48 6.70 -32.91
C GLY A 9 -21.48 7.62 -32.21
N PHE A 10 -20.39 7.94 -32.92
CA PHE A 10 -19.28 8.77 -32.42
C PHE A 10 -18.65 9.64 -33.52
N LYS A 11 -19.45 10.00 -34.55
CA LYS A 11 -18.96 10.75 -35.71
C LYS A 11 -18.41 12.12 -35.34
N ASP A 12 -19.08 12.80 -34.41
CA ASP A 12 -18.78 14.12 -33.89
C ASP A 12 -19.35 14.24 -32.46
N LYS A 13 -19.12 15.39 -31.83
CA LYS A 13 -19.62 15.69 -30.49
C LYS A 13 -21.15 15.56 -30.40
N ALA A 14 -21.89 16.11 -31.37
CA ALA A 14 -23.35 16.07 -31.36
C ALA A 14 -23.88 14.63 -31.40
N LYS A 15 -23.27 13.76 -32.21
CA LYS A 15 -23.65 12.34 -32.28
C LYS A 15 -23.28 11.58 -31.01
N ALA A 16 -22.19 11.97 -30.33
CA ALA A 16 -21.83 11.41 -29.04
C ALA A 16 -22.86 11.77 -27.95
N GLU A 17 -23.29 13.03 -27.90
CA GLU A 17 -24.33 13.51 -26.98
C GLU A 17 -25.69 12.83 -27.25
N GLU A 18 -26.09 12.70 -28.52
CA GLU A 18 -27.31 11.95 -28.89
C GLU A 18 -27.22 10.49 -28.44
N SER A 19 -26.05 9.86 -28.59
CA SER A 19 -25.85 8.47 -28.16
C SER A 19 -25.92 8.33 -26.64
N LEU A 20 -25.43 9.31 -25.88
CA LEU A 20 -25.57 9.36 -24.43
C LEU A 20 -27.02 9.55 -24.00
N GLU A 21 -27.78 10.40 -24.71
CA GLU A 21 -29.21 10.61 -24.46
C GLU A 21 -29.99 9.32 -24.68
N LEU A 22 -29.74 8.63 -25.80
CA LEU A 22 -30.36 7.33 -26.12
C LEU A 22 -30.02 6.24 -25.11
N LEU A 23 -28.88 6.35 -24.42
CA LEU A 23 -28.45 5.39 -23.40
C LEU A 23 -29.11 5.63 -22.04
N LYS A 24 -29.69 6.81 -21.77
CA LYS A 24 -30.32 7.09 -20.47
C LYS A 24 -31.47 6.15 -20.12
N SER A 25 -32.16 5.59 -21.13
CA SER A 25 -33.24 4.63 -20.92
C SER A 25 -32.76 3.22 -20.57
N GLU A 26 -31.48 2.93 -20.73
CA GLU A 26 -30.89 1.60 -20.47
C GLU A 26 -30.38 1.49 -19.03
N ASP A 27 -30.05 0.28 -18.57
CA ASP A 27 -29.49 0.10 -17.24
C ASP A 27 -28.07 0.68 -17.12
N HIS A 28 -27.71 1.17 -15.94
CA HIS A 28 -26.46 1.88 -15.70
C HIS A 28 -25.21 1.07 -16.07
N LYS A 29 -25.23 -0.26 -15.88
CA LYS A 29 -24.11 -1.13 -16.23
C LYS A 29 -23.97 -1.25 -17.75
N TYR A 30 -25.07 -1.37 -18.47
CA TYR A 30 -25.11 -1.35 -19.92
C TYR A 30 -24.67 -0.01 -20.50
N GLN A 31 -25.07 1.10 -19.90
CA GLN A 31 -24.60 2.44 -20.28
C GLN A 31 -23.06 2.51 -20.22
N LEU A 32 -22.47 2.17 -19.08
CA LEU A 32 -21.01 2.18 -18.89
C LEU A 32 -20.27 1.28 -19.88
N LEU A 33 -20.78 0.07 -20.13
CA LEU A 33 -20.17 -0.87 -21.08
C LEU A 33 -20.25 -0.35 -22.52
N THR A 34 -21.40 0.21 -22.91
CA THR A 34 -21.63 0.73 -24.25
C THR A 34 -20.75 1.94 -24.54
N VAL A 35 -20.66 2.87 -23.59
CA VAL A 35 -19.79 4.06 -23.72
C VAL A 35 -18.32 3.67 -23.80
N ARG A 36 -17.84 2.72 -22.97
CA ARG A 36 -16.47 2.18 -23.08
C ARG A 36 -16.22 1.53 -24.44
N GLY A 37 -17.19 0.78 -24.96
CA GLY A 37 -17.13 0.17 -26.29
C GLY A 37 -17.05 1.21 -27.41
N LEU A 38 -17.83 2.29 -27.31
CA LEU A 38 -17.81 3.41 -28.27
C LEU A 38 -16.47 4.14 -28.27
N ILE A 39 -15.89 4.43 -27.09
CA ILE A 39 -14.55 5.03 -26.98
C ILE A 39 -13.50 4.12 -27.64
N GLY A 40 -13.56 2.81 -27.39
CA GLY A 40 -12.63 1.85 -27.99
C GLY A 40 -12.71 1.83 -29.52
N ARG A 41 -13.92 1.85 -30.08
CA ARG A 41 -14.15 1.94 -31.54
C ARG A 41 -13.69 3.29 -32.09
N ALA A 42 -14.00 4.39 -31.42
CA ALA A 42 -13.60 5.74 -31.82
C ALA A 42 -12.08 5.88 -31.87
N LYS A 43 -11.35 5.38 -30.86
CA LYS A 43 -9.88 5.36 -30.84
C LYS A 43 -9.30 4.55 -32.00
N ARG A 44 -9.91 3.42 -32.36
CA ARG A 44 -9.49 2.64 -33.53
C ARG A 44 -9.73 3.40 -34.84
N VAL A 45 -10.89 4.04 -35.01
CA VAL A 45 -11.19 4.84 -36.21
C VAL A 45 -10.29 6.07 -36.30
N LEU A 46 -9.96 6.69 -35.17
CA LEU A 46 -9.03 7.83 -35.08
C LEU A 46 -7.66 7.47 -35.67
N THR A 47 -7.12 6.29 -35.38
CA THR A 47 -5.82 5.84 -35.93
C THR A 47 -5.84 5.61 -37.44
N LEU A 48 -7.01 5.42 -38.04
CA LEU A 48 -7.18 5.15 -39.47
C LEU A 48 -7.61 6.40 -40.26
N THR A 49 -8.00 7.47 -39.57
CA THR A 49 -8.53 8.69 -40.18
C THR A 49 -7.38 9.64 -40.49
N LYS A 50 -7.29 10.10 -41.76
CA LYS A 50 -6.26 11.05 -42.21
C LYS A 50 -6.75 12.49 -42.38
N ALA A 51 -8.06 12.69 -42.45
CA ALA A 51 -8.66 14.01 -42.64
C ALA A 51 -8.74 14.75 -41.29
N GLU A 52 -8.09 15.90 -41.19
CA GLU A 52 -7.93 16.65 -39.94
C GLU A 52 -9.26 17.04 -39.29
N ASP A 53 -10.23 17.50 -40.08
CA ASP A 53 -11.56 17.86 -39.56
C ASP A 53 -12.28 16.66 -38.93
N LYS A 54 -12.11 15.47 -39.51
CA LYS A 54 -12.69 14.23 -38.99
C LYS A 54 -11.96 13.76 -37.74
N ILE A 55 -10.63 13.94 -37.68
CA ILE A 55 -9.83 13.66 -36.48
C ILE A 55 -10.34 14.52 -35.31
N ASN A 56 -10.55 15.82 -35.53
CA ASN A 56 -11.03 16.73 -34.49
C ASN A 56 -12.45 16.38 -34.03
N ASN A 57 -13.34 16.02 -34.95
CA ASN A 57 -14.70 15.57 -34.61
C ASN A 57 -14.69 14.28 -33.77
N ILE A 58 -13.85 13.30 -34.13
CA ILE A 58 -13.74 12.04 -33.36
C ILE A 58 -13.10 12.30 -32.00
N LYS A 59 -12.09 13.18 -31.89
CA LYS A 59 -11.50 13.56 -30.61
C LYS A 59 -12.54 14.20 -29.69
N ALA A 60 -13.35 15.13 -30.21
CA ALA A 60 -14.43 15.78 -29.46
C ALA A 60 -15.50 14.77 -29.00
N ALA A 61 -15.84 13.79 -29.85
CA ALA A 61 -16.73 12.69 -29.48
C ALA A 61 -16.15 11.82 -28.34
N ILE A 62 -14.86 11.46 -28.42
CA ILE A 62 -14.15 10.70 -27.37
C ILE A 62 -14.16 11.47 -26.05
N GLU A 63 -13.82 12.75 -26.08
CA GLU A 63 -13.77 13.61 -24.90
C GLU A 63 -15.15 13.69 -24.21
N THR A 64 -16.22 13.83 -25.00
CA THR A 64 -17.60 13.84 -24.49
C THR A 64 -17.94 12.54 -23.74
N PHE A 65 -17.57 11.38 -24.28
CA PHE A 65 -17.77 10.11 -23.60
C PHE A 65 -16.89 9.93 -22.36
N GLU A 66 -15.65 10.41 -22.38
CA GLU A 66 -14.73 10.34 -21.24
C GLU A 66 -15.23 11.22 -20.09
N GLN A 67 -15.68 12.45 -20.36
CA GLN A 67 -16.31 13.34 -19.36
C GLN A 67 -17.59 12.70 -18.78
N TRP A 68 -18.44 12.11 -19.62
CA TRP A 68 -19.63 11.42 -19.15
C TRP A 68 -19.29 10.21 -18.27
N LEU A 69 -18.29 9.41 -18.64
CA LEU A 69 -17.83 8.28 -17.81
C LEU A 69 -17.25 8.74 -16.47
N GLU A 70 -16.55 9.87 -16.44
CA GLU A 70 -16.00 10.42 -15.20
C GLU A 70 -17.12 10.86 -14.25
N ALA A 71 -18.17 11.49 -14.78
CA ALA A 71 -19.32 11.91 -14.00
C ALA A 71 -20.20 10.73 -13.53
N ASN A 72 -20.25 9.63 -14.29
CA ASN A 72 -21.20 8.53 -14.07
C ASN A 72 -20.56 7.23 -13.56
N SER A 73 -19.23 7.14 -13.44
CA SER A 73 -18.59 5.95 -12.89
C SER A 73 -18.55 6.01 -11.37
N SER A 74 -19.51 5.37 -10.69
CA SER A 74 -19.38 5.08 -9.26
C SER A 74 -18.16 4.18 -9.03
N THR A 75 -17.10 4.75 -8.47
CA THR A 75 -15.82 4.14 -8.05
C THR A 75 -15.78 2.61 -8.04
N SER A 76 -15.14 2.01 -9.06
CA SER A 76 -14.38 0.75 -8.99
C SER A 76 -13.86 0.36 -10.38
N THR A 77 -12.88 1.09 -10.92
CA THR A 77 -12.12 0.64 -12.10
C THR A 77 -10.64 0.58 -11.80
N LYS A 78 -10.13 -0.64 -11.69
CA LYS A 78 -8.71 -1.04 -11.60
C LYS A 78 -7.84 -0.62 -12.80
N ASN A 79 -8.24 0.37 -13.60
CA ASN A 79 -7.49 0.83 -14.77
C ASN A 79 -7.66 2.33 -15.07
N ALA A 80 -8.08 3.14 -14.09
CA ALA A 80 -7.83 4.57 -14.18
C ALA A 80 -6.31 4.80 -14.04
N LYS A 81 -5.72 5.55 -14.98
CA LYS A 81 -4.39 6.16 -14.80
C LYS A 81 -4.39 6.77 -13.40
N PRO A 82 -3.46 6.41 -12.50
CA PRO A 82 -3.47 6.96 -11.16
C PRO A 82 -3.52 8.47 -11.28
N LYS A 83 -4.48 9.09 -10.60
CA LYS A 83 -4.37 10.50 -10.23
C LYS A 83 -2.96 10.64 -9.67
N ASP A 84 -2.13 11.51 -10.26
CA ASP A 84 -0.83 11.88 -9.72
C ASP A 84 -1.09 12.56 -8.36
N THR A 85 -1.34 11.76 -7.34
CA THR A 85 -1.31 12.14 -5.94
C THR A 85 0.01 11.63 -5.40
N GLU A 86 1.00 12.51 -5.40
CA GLU A 86 2.22 12.66 -4.58
C GLU A 86 2.94 11.47 -3.88
N ASP A 87 2.35 10.28 -3.78
CA ASP A 87 2.90 9.08 -3.13
C ASP A 87 3.25 7.98 -4.13
N LYS A 88 3.74 8.35 -5.31
CA LYS A 88 4.31 7.35 -6.23
C LYS A 88 5.61 6.84 -5.63
N VAL A 89 5.59 5.62 -5.11
CA VAL A 89 6.80 4.93 -4.66
C VAL A 89 7.75 4.77 -5.83
N GLU A 90 8.93 5.38 -5.71
CA GLU A 90 10.01 5.23 -6.69
C GLU A 90 10.43 3.77 -6.79
N THR A 91 10.59 3.28 -8.02
CA THR A 91 11.10 1.93 -8.26
C THR A 91 12.60 1.90 -8.05
N VAL A 92 13.11 0.82 -7.46
CA VAL A 92 14.57 0.61 -7.34
C VAL A 92 15.19 0.61 -8.75
N PRO A 93 16.21 1.45 -9.01
CA PRO A 93 16.85 1.54 -10.31
C PRO A 93 17.71 0.30 -10.60
N GLY A 94 17.99 0.07 -11.88
CA GLY A 94 18.93 -0.97 -12.32
C GLY A 94 18.39 -2.40 -12.38
N LEU A 95 17.11 -2.63 -12.06
CA LEU A 95 16.48 -3.94 -12.22
C LEU A 95 16.21 -4.25 -13.71
N GLY A 96 16.52 -5.47 -14.15
CA GLY A 96 16.40 -5.86 -15.55
C GLY A 96 16.39 -7.37 -15.79
N PHE A 97 15.97 -7.78 -16.99
CA PHE A 97 15.84 -9.20 -17.38
C PHE A 97 16.22 -9.46 -18.84
N LYS A 98 16.95 -8.54 -19.46
CA LYS A 98 17.27 -8.61 -20.90
C LYS A 98 18.17 -9.80 -21.28
N ASP A 99 19.04 -10.20 -20.36
CA ASP A 99 20.05 -11.24 -20.51
C ASP A 99 20.48 -11.75 -19.12
N LYS A 100 21.29 -12.82 -19.12
CA LYS A 100 21.82 -13.45 -17.91
C LYS A 100 22.57 -12.45 -17.01
N GLN A 101 23.41 -11.59 -17.58
CA GLN A 101 24.20 -10.60 -16.83
C GLN A 101 23.30 -9.57 -16.13
N ALA A 102 22.26 -9.09 -16.81
CA ALA A 102 21.28 -8.17 -16.23
C ALA A 102 20.47 -8.83 -15.10
N ALA A 103 20.17 -10.13 -15.22
CA ALA A 103 19.53 -10.88 -14.14
C ALA A 103 20.45 -11.03 -12.91
N GLU A 104 21.73 -11.36 -13.11
CA GLU A 104 22.72 -11.43 -12.02
C GLU A 104 22.90 -10.08 -11.33
N GLN A 105 23.00 -8.98 -12.10
CA GLN A 105 23.04 -7.62 -11.57
C GLN A 105 21.77 -7.30 -10.77
N THR A 106 20.59 -7.70 -11.25
CA THR A 106 19.33 -7.53 -10.53
C THR A 106 19.35 -8.25 -9.19
N LEU A 107 19.81 -9.51 -9.16
CA LEU A 107 19.92 -10.27 -7.91
C LEU A 107 20.88 -9.62 -6.94
N SER A 108 22.00 -9.08 -7.43
CA SER A 108 22.95 -8.31 -6.61
C SER A 108 22.34 -7.01 -6.05
N ILE A 109 21.58 -6.26 -6.84
CA ILE A 109 20.88 -5.03 -6.39
C ILE A 109 19.82 -5.33 -5.32
N LEU A 110 19.20 -6.51 -5.39
CA LEU A 110 18.19 -6.96 -4.43
C LEU A 110 18.78 -7.55 -3.15
N GLU A 111 20.07 -7.85 -3.12
CA GLU A 111 20.73 -8.42 -1.95
C GLU A 111 20.63 -7.47 -0.74
N GLY A 112 20.31 -8.04 0.43
CA GLY A 112 20.14 -7.30 1.68
C GLY A 112 18.83 -6.51 1.82
N ARG A 113 18.02 -6.37 0.76
CA ARG A 113 16.68 -5.74 0.82
C ARG A 113 15.67 -6.64 1.53
N ASP A 114 14.50 -6.11 1.84
CA ASP A 114 13.42 -6.87 2.47
C ASP A 114 13.06 -8.12 1.66
N PRO A 115 13.02 -9.33 2.27
CA PRO A 115 12.69 -10.57 1.56
C PRO A 115 11.40 -10.49 0.74
N ASP A 116 10.36 -9.86 1.29
CA ASP A 116 9.08 -9.65 0.59
C ASP A 116 9.25 -8.79 -0.67
N TYR A 117 10.10 -7.76 -0.61
CA TYR A 117 10.39 -6.93 -1.76
C TYR A 117 11.22 -7.66 -2.81
N GLN A 118 12.22 -8.45 -2.40
CA GLN A 118 13.00 -9.28 -3.33
C GLN A 118 12.07 -10.22 -4.11
N LYS A 119 11.19 -10.95 -3.42
CA LYS A 119 10.20 -11.84 -4.04
C LYS A 119 9.25 -11.08 -4.97
N LEU A 120 8.75 -9.92 -4.55
CA LEU A 120 7.85 -9.08 -5.35
C LEU A 120 8.53 -8.59 -6.63
N ALA A 121 9.74 -8.05 -6.53
CA ALA A 121 10.50 -7.51 -7.65
C ALA A 121 10.78 -8.60 -8.69
N ILE A 122 11.27 -9.76 -8.26
CA ILE A 122 11.59 -10.89 -9.14
C ILE A 122 10.34 -11.43 -9.83
N LYS A 123 9.23 -11.63 -9.10
CA LYS A 123 7.95 -12.02 -9.72
C LYS A 123 7.46 -11.00 -10.75
N GLY A 124 7.64 -9.70 -10.47
CA GLY A 124 7.30 -8.62 -11.41
C GLY A 124 8.13 -8.66 -12.70
N LEU A 125 9.43 -8.95 -12.59
CA LEU A 125 10.32 -9.09 -13.74
C LEU A 125 9.99 -10.35 -14.57
N ILE A 126 9.76 -11.50 -13.92
CA ILE A 126 9.29 -12.72 -14.62
C ILE A 126 7.97 -12.43 -15.36
N GLY A 127 7.01 -11.78 -14.70
CA GLY A 127 5.75 -11.40 -15.33
C GLY A 127 5.94 -10.45 -16.52
N SER A 128 6.92 -9.56 -16.46
CA SER A 128 7.29 -8.67 -17.56
C SER A 128 7.95 -9.43 -18.71
N ALA A 129 8.87 -10.35 -18.41
CA ALA A 129 9.49 -11.22 -19.40
C ALA A 129 8.46 -12.08 -20.14
N LYS A 130 7.48 -12.66 -19.43
CA LYS A 130 6.38 -13.44 -20.03
C LYS A 130 5.54 -12.62 -21.02
N ARG A 131 5.42 -11.31 -20.84
CA ARG A 131 4.74 -10.42 -21.80
C ARG A 131 5.62 -10.06 -23.01
N VAL A 132 6.94 -10.00 -22.83
CA VAL A 132 7.90 -9.63 -23.87
C VAL A 132 8.24 -10.79 -24.79
N ILE A 133 8.30 -12.03 -24.26
CA ILE A 133 8.66 -13.23 -25.02
C ILE A 133 7.80 -13.41 -26.28
N PRO A 134 6.46 -13.37 -26.23
CA PRO A 134 5.63 -13.56 -27.44
C PRO A 134 5.81 -12.47 -28.50
N ALA A 135 6.23 -11.27 -28.10
CA ALA A 135 6.44 -10.14 -29.00
C ALA A 135 7.86 -10.09 -29.59
N THR A 136 8.78 -10.92 -29.11
CA THR A 136 10.19 -10.91 -29.53
C THR A 136 10.41 -11.90 -30.66
N LYS A 137 10.83 -11.42 -31.83
CA LYS A 137 11.09 -12.25 -33.02
C LYS A 137 12.54 -12.72 -33.17
N ASN A 138 13.46 -12.10 -32.44
CA ASN A 138 14.89 -12.42 -32.51
C ASN A 138 15.20 -13.59 -31.58
N GLU A 139 15.66 -14.70 -32.15
CA GLU A 139 15.94 -15.95 -31.43
C GLU A 139 17.03 -15.81 -30.36
N ASP A 140 18.09 -15.05 -30.61
CA ASP A 140 19.16 -14.85 -29.63
C ASP A 140 18.66 -14.05 -28.42
N LYS A 141 17.87 -13.00 -28.66
CA LYS A 141 17.21 -12.25 -27.58
C LYS A 141 16.23 -13.12 -26.78
N LEU A 142 15.49 -14.00 -27.46
CA LEU A 142 14.61 -14.96 -26.79
C LEU A 142 15.40 -15.91 -25.89
N LYS A 143 16.52 -16.44 -26.34
CA LYS A 143 17.41 -17.28 -25.53
C LYS A 143 17.94 -16.50 -24.33
N SER A 144 18.46 -15.29 -24.52
CA SER A 144 18.97 -14.45 -23.43
C SER A 144 17.90 -14.12 -22.37
N ILE A 145 16.68 -13.80 -22.79
CA ILE A 145 15.57 -13.54 -21.86
C ILE A 145 15.18 -14.83 -21.10
N LYS A 146 15.16 -15.98 -21.78
CA LYS A 146 14.85 -17.27 -21.14
C LYS A 146 15.91 -17.65 -20.09
N GLU A 147 17.19 -17.42 -20.38
CA GLU A 147 18.28 -17.62 -19.41
C GLU A 147 18.14 -16.71 -18.19
N ALA A 148 17.80 -15.44 -18.40
CA ALA A 148 17.51 -14.49 -17.33
C ALA A 148 16.33 -14.95 -16.45
N VAL A 149 15.25 -15.42 -17.07
CA VAL A 149 14.07 -15.94 -16.35
C VAL A 149 14.41 -17.20 -15.56
N ALA A 150 15.21 -18.10 -16.11
CA ALA A 150 15.63 -19.31 -15.39
C ALA A 150 16.41 -19.00 -14.10
N LEU A 151 17.29 -17.98 -14.12
CA LEU A 151 17.97 -17.52 -12.90
C LEU A 151 17.00 -16.98 -11.85
N PHE A 152 15.95 -16.28 -12.29
CA PHE A 152 14.92 -15.76 -11.39
C PHE A 152 14.02 -16.85 -10.82
N GLU A 153 13.67 -17.86 -11.61
CA GLU A 153 12.91 -19.02 -11.15
C GLU A 153 13.72 -19.83 -10.12
N ASP A 154 15.00 -20.12 -10.40
CA ASP A 154 15.91 -20.76 -9.43
C ASP A 154 16.05 -19.95 -8.14
N PHE A 155 16.16 -18.61 -8.25
CA PHE A 155 16.18 -17.75 -7.08
C PHE A 155 14.88 -17.88 -6.24
N LEU A 156 13.72 -17.91 -6.88
CA LEU A 156 12.44 -18.05 -6.17
C LEU A 156 12.28 -19.42 -5.52
N ASP A 157 12.73 -20.49 -6.19
CA ASP A 157 12.72 -21.84 -5.64
C ASP A 157 13.63 -21.94 -4.41
N ARG A 158 14.84 -21.36 -4.47
CA ARG A 158 15.74 -21.23 -3.32
C ARG A 158 15.11 -20.41 -2.20
N PHE A 159 14.50 -19.28 -2.55
CA PHE A 159 13.85 -18.39 -1.60
C PHE A 159 12.76 -19.10 -0.79
N ASP A 160 11.94 -19.91 -1.45
CA ASP A 160 10.86 -20.65 -0.81
C ASP A 160 11.38 -21.85 -0.01
N ARG A 161 12.39 -22.56 -0.52
CA ARG A 161 13.06 -23.67 0.21
C ARG A 161 13.74 -23.22 1.50
N GLU A 162 14.36 -22.05 1.49
CA GLU A 162 15.02 -21.45 2.65
C GLU A 162 14.05 -20.67 3.57
N GLU A 163 12.75 -20.70 3.26
CA GLU A 163 11.69 -19.97 3.94
C GLU A 163 12.03 -18.49 4.18
N ARG A 164 12.72 -17.85 3.22
CA ARG A 164 13.25 -16.48 3.37
C ARG A 164 12.18 -15.44 3.66
N GLY A 165 10.92 -15.72 3.28
CA GLY A 165 9.77 -14.89 3.65
C GLY A 165 9.58 -14.75 5.16
N LYS A 166 9.86 -15.79 5.96
CA LYS A 166 9.78 -15.74 7.43
C LYS A 166 10.86 -14.87 8.07
N GLN A 167 11.91 -14.54 7.30
CA GLN A 167 13.00 -13.69 7.75
C GLN A 167 12.70 -12.20 7.54
N ASN A 168 11.54 -11.86 6.98
CA ASN A 168 11.15 -10.48 6.77
C ASN A 168 11.02 -9.72 8.10
N MET A 169 11.54 -8.49 8.13
CA MET A 169 11.55 -7.63 9.32
C MET A 169 10.60 -6.45 9.10
N PRO A 170 9.28 -6.61 9.33
CA PRO A 170 8.28 -5.58 9.02
C PRO A 170 8.57 -4.27 9.77
N TYR A 171 8.21 -3.16 9.13
CA TYR A 171 8.42 -1.83 9.69
C TYR A 171 7.35 -1.51 10.73
N LEU A 172 7.79 -0.92 11.85
CA LEU A 172 6.90 -0.24 12.78
C LEU A 172 6.44 1.09 12.17
N SER A 173 5.26 1.56 12.58
CA SER A 173 4.81 2.91 12.24
C SER A 173 5.62 3.95 13.04
N ILE A 174 5.85 5.12 12.44
CA ILE A 174 6.49 6.25 13.11
C ILE A 174 5.76 6.61 14.41
N ASP A 175 4.42 6.61 14.39
CA ASP A 175 3.62 6.93 15.58
C ASP A 175 3.87 5.99 16.75
N LEU A 176 4.06 4.69 16.49
CA LEU A 176 4.37 3.74 17.56
C LEU A 176 5.78 3.96 18.10
N ILE A 177 6.76 4.24 17.23
CA ILE A 177 8.15 4.50 17.64
C ILE A 177 8.21 5.73 18.55
N ARG A 178 7.49 6.81 18.21
CA ARG A 178 7.46 8.06 19.01
C ARG A 178 6.85 7.90 20.41
N GLN A 179 5.99 6.91 20.62
CA GLN A 179 5.35 6.65 21.91
C GLN A 179 6.26 5.90 22.88
N LEU A 180 7.39 5.37 22.41
CA LEU A 180 8.26 4.50 23.18
C LEU A 180 9.47 5.28 23.72
N PRO A 181 10.02 4.88 24.87
CA PRO A 181 11.22 5.49 25.40
C PRO A 181 12.40 5.27 24.46
N THR A 182 13.31 6.23 24.44
CA THR A 182 14.62 6.06 23.80
C THR A 182 15.47 5.14 24.67
N PRO A 183 16.30 4.25 24.09
CA PRO A 183 17.24 3.42 24.86
C PRO A 183 18.11 4.27 25.80
N GLN A 184 18.37 3.78 27.00
CA GLN A 184 19.19 4.46 28.01
C GLN A 184 20.67 4.16 27.76
N GLY A 185 21.30 4.99 26.94
CA GLY A 185 22.73 4.98 26.65
C GLY A 185 23.17 6.29 26.01
N ASP A 186 24.48 6.53 25.92
CA ASP A 186 25.06 7.71 25.27
C ASP A 186 24.38 8.01 23.93
N LYS A 187 24.26 9.31 23.63
CA LYS A 187 23.66 9.95 22.44
C LYS A 187 23.18 8.98 21.35
N PRO A 188 21.91 9.08 20.88
CA PRO A 188 21.38 8.20 19.85
C PRO A 188 22.37 8.11 18.69
N ASP A 189 22.68 6.88 18.27
CA ASP A 189 23.56 6.62 17.13
C ASP A 189 23.14 7.58 16.01
N LYS A 190 24.08 8.42 15.56
CA LYS A 190 23.79 9.48 14.57
C LYS A 190 23.09 8.89 13.35
N LEU A 191 23.44 7.66 12.99
CA LEU A 191 22.86 6.94 11.86
C LEU A 191 21.40 6.54 12.11
N VAL A 192 21.05 6.17 13.35
CA VAL A 192 19.67 5.88 13.76
C VAL A 192 18.81 7.14 13.71
N ALA A 193 19.34 8.25 14.24
CA ALA A 193 18.65 9.54 14.21
C ALA A 193 18.38 9.98 12.77
N GLU A 194 19.37 9.81 11.89
CA GLU A 194 19.24 10.10 10.46
C GLU A 194 18.24 9.18 9.74
N PHE A 195 18.24 7.88 10.07
CA PHE A 195 17.26 6.94 9.54
C PHE A 195 15.83 7.34 9.91
N LEU A 196 15.59 7.65 11.19
CA LEU A 196 14.26 8.04 11.68
C LEU A 196 13.80 9.37 11.08
N ASP A 197 14.71 10.35 10.97
CA ASP A 197 14.44 11.63 10.30
C ASP A 197 14.03 11.41 8.82
N CYS A 198 14.77 10.58 8.09
CA CYS A 198 14.42 10.24 6.71
C CYS A 198 13.08 9.48 6.60
N TYR A 199 12.84 8.52 7.51
CA TYR A 199 11.60 7.73 7.51
C TYR A 199 10.38 8.61 7.80
N GLU A 200 10.54 9.59 8.69
CA GLU A 200 9.51 10.52 9.08
C GLU A 200 9.26 11.61 8.03
N THR A 201 10.31 12.30 7.58
CA THR A 201 10.16 13.53 6.77
C THR A 201 10.14 13.25 5.27
N GLN A 202 11.07 12.43 4.77
CA GLN A 202 11.22 12.19 3.33
C GLN A 202 10.35 11.03 2.86
N ALA A 203 10.22 9.98 3.66
CA ALA A 203 9.39 8.83 3.35
C ALA A 203 7.95 8.97 3.89
N LYS A 204 7.66 10.03 4.67
CA LYS A 204 6.33 10.33 5.22
C LYS A 204 5.68 9.12 5.93
N GLY A 205 6.49 8.31 6.62
CA GLY A 205 6.04 7.08 7.29
C GLY A 205 5.75 5.89 6.35
N ASN A 206 5.92 6.03 5.03
CA ASN A 206 5.80 4.94 4.07
C ASN A 206 7.19 4.35 3.74
N TYR A 207 7.49 3.23 4.40
CA TYR A 207 8.79 2.56 4.32
C TYR A 207 9.22 2.19 2.89
N LYS A 208 8.29 2.10 1.94
CA LYS A 208 8.62 1.75 0.55
C LYS A 208 9.51 2.81 -0.11
N HIS A 209 9.41 4.08 0.30
CA HIS A 209 10.30 5.14 -0.20
C HIS A 209 11.75 5.00 0.31
N LEU A 210 11.97 4.26 1.41
CA LEU A 210 13.32 4.01 1.92
C LEU A 210 14.17 3.13 0.98
N ARG A 211 13.56 2.53 -0.03
CA ARG A 211 14.24 1.70 -1.04
C ARG A 211 15.08 2.51 -2.03
N THR A 212 14.87 3.82 -2.11
CA THR A 212 15.61 4.74 -2.99
C THR A 212 16.29 5.89 -2.24
N LYS A 213 16.08 6.01 -0.93
CA LYS A 213 16.75 6.97 -0.06
C LYS A 213 17.95 6.32 0.62
N SER A 214 19.03 7.08 0.82
CA SER A 214 20.27 6.62 1.45
C SER A 214 20.70 7.58 2.58
N PRO A 215 21.59 7.13 3.47
CA PRO A 215 22.29 8.04 4.38
C PRO A 215 23.09 9.09 3.59
N LYS A 216 23.32 10.26 4.20
CA LYS A 216 24.11 11.38 3.68
C LYS A 216 25.53 10.93 3.31
N GLU A 217 26.12 10.04 4.11
CA GLU A 217 27.47 9.53 3.94
C GLU A 217 27.51 8.06 3.46
N GLY A 218 26.47 7.60 2.74
CA GLY A 218 26.33 6.19 2.35
C GLY A 218 25.92 5.97 0.89
N THR A 219 26.39 4.86 0.31
CA THR A 219 25.99 4.40 -1.04
C THR A 219 24.80 3.42 -1.03
N LYS A 220 24.49 2.82 0.13
CA LYS A 220 23.40 1.86 0.28
C LYS A 220 22.12 2.56 0.71
N THR A 221 20.98 2.05 0.26
CA THR A 221 19.67 2.58 0.63
C THR A 221 19.26 2.17 2.04
N TRP A 222 18.35 2.92 2.64
CA TRP A 222 17.96 2.76 4.04
C TRP A 222 17.37 1.39 4.36
N ASP A 223 16.64 0.77 3.44
CA ASP A 223 16.16 -0.61 3.60
C ASP A 223 17.31 -1.61 3.80
N ILE A 224 18.40 -1.48 3.03
CA ILE A 224 19.58 -2.33 3.14
C ILE A 224 20.35 -2.04 4.44
N VAL A 225 20.59 -0.75 4.74
CA VAL A 225 21.32 -0.34 5.95
C VAL A 225 20.61 -0.82 7.21
N ARG A 226 19.30 -0.59 7.28
CA ARG A 226 18.45 -1.06 8.38
C ARG A 226 18.53 -2.57 8.55
N ASN A 227 18.36 -3.34 7.47
CA ASN A 227 18.36 -4.80 7.55
C ASN A 227 19.73 -5.35 7.99
N ALA A 228 20.82 -4.74 7.56
CA ALA A 228 22.16 -5.09 8.03
C ALA A 228 22.33 -4.83 9.54
N LYS A 229 21.85 -3.67 10.04
CA LYS A 229 21.90 -3.32 11.46
C LYS A 229 21.02 -4.24 12.31
N LEU A 230 19.80 -4.53 11.86
CA LEU A 230 18.90 -5.46 12.53
C LEU A 230 19.43 -6.89 12.56
N LYS A 231 20.13 -7.33 11.51
CA LYS A 231 20.79 -8.64 11.50
C LYS A 231 21.90 -8.73 12.55
N ALA A 232 22.64 -7.66 12.77
CA ALA A 232 23.66 -7.58 13.82
C ALA A 232 23.06 -7.51 15.24
N LEU A 233 21.88 -6.88 15.38
CA LEU A 233 21.15 -6.77 16.65
C LEU A 233 20.25 -7.96 16.96
N LYS A 234 20.07 -8.90 16.03
CA LYS A 234 19.12 -10.00 16.17
C LYS A 234 19.51 -10.85 17.38
N PRO A 235 18.69 -10.88 18.45
CA PRO A 235 19.01 -11.68 19.61
C PRO A 235 18.89 -13.16 19.29
N ASP A 236 19.62 -13.98 20.04
CA ASP A 236 19.32 -15.41 20.13
C ASP A 236 17.90 -15.62 20.66
N SER A 237 17.28 -16.75 20.29
CA SER A 237 15.90 -17.08 20.67
C SER A 237 15.68 -17.17 22.19
N SER A 238 16.76 -17.26 22.97
CA SER A 238 16.73 -17.30 24.44
C SER A 238 16.64 -15.92 25.10
N VAL A 239 16.95 -14.84 24.38
CA VAL A 239 16.99 -13.48 24.96
C VAL A 239 15.58 -12.91 25.07
N LYS A 240 15.19 -12.52 26.29
CA LYS A 240 13.91 -11.85 26.54
C LYS A 240 13.97 -10.38 26.10
N LEU A 241 13.02 -9.98 25.26
CA LEU A 241 12.87 -8.60 24.77
C LEU A 241 12.03 -7.70 25.69
N PHE A 242 11.49 -8.27 26.76
CA PHE A 242 10.78 -7.55 27.80
C PHE A 242 11.26 -8.07 29.16
N ASP A 243 11.34 -7.16 30.12
CA ASP A 243 11.63 -7.50 31.51
C ASP A 243 10.42 -8.14 32.20
N GLN A 244 10.58 -8.41 33.51
CA GLN A 244 9.52 -9.00 34.35
C GLN A 244 8.35 -8.03 34.57
N ASP A 245 8.59 -6.72 34.49
CA ASP A 245 7.58 -5.67 34.62
C ASP A 245 6.81 -5.42 33.31
N GLY A 246 7.18 -6.11 32.23
CA GLY A 246 6.60 -5.93 30.91
C GLY A 246 7.09 -4.70 30.15
N LYS A 247 8.21 -4.09 30.58
CA LYS A 247 8.90 -3.00 29.85
C LYS A 247 9.84 -3.60 28.80
N PRO A 248 9.97 -2.98 27.60
CA PRO A 248 10.96 -3.41 26.62
C PRO A 248 12.38 -3.32 27.20
N THR A 249 13.22 -4.32 26.91
CA THR A 249 14.64 -4.25 27.27
C THR A 249 15.38 -3.24 26.39
N GLU A 250 16.57 -2.82 26.82
CA GLU A 250 17.43 -1.90 26.07
C GLU A 250 17.69 -2.39 24.63
N LEU A 251 18.00 -3.69 24.48
CA LEU A 251 18.18 -4.33 23.18
C LEU A 251 16.92 -4.21 22.31
N HIS A 252 15.74 -4.40 22.90
CA HIS A 252 14.49 -4.28 22.17
C HIS A 252 14.24 -2.83 21.72
N LEU A 253 14.54 -1.85 22.58
CA LEU A 253 14.45 -0.42 22.22
C LEU A 253 15.41 -0.07 21.08
N GLN A 254 16.62 -0.63 21.04
CA GLN A 254 17.55 -0.46 19.92
C GLN A 254 16.99 -1.03 18.60
N MET A 255 16.32 -2.18 18.64
CA MET A 255 15.63 -2.73 17.46
C MET A 255 14.45 -1.83 17.02
N VAL A 256 13.71 -1.29 17.99
CA VAL A 256 12.59 -0.36 17.74
C VAL A 256 13.06 0.91 17.06
N GLN A 257 14.23 1.44 17.42
CA GLN A 257 14.80 2.60 16.77
C GLN A 257 15.14 2.36 15.28
N TRP A 258 15.43 1.11 14.92
CA TRP A 258 15.50 0.66 13.52
C TRP A 258 14.13 0.26 12.96
N ALA A 259 13.04 0.78 13.52
CA ALA A 259 11.66 0.51 13.14
C ALA A 259 11.30 -0.99 13.08
N TYR A 260 11.78 -1.80 14.02
CA TYR A 260 11.48 -3.23 14.04
C TYR A 260 11.16 -3.76 15.45
N SER A 261 10.18 -4.66 15.52
CA SER A 261 9.96 -5.50 16.69
C SER A 261 9.38 -6.85 16.26
N PRO A 262 9.90 -7.98 16.77
CA PRO A 262 9.25 -9.28 16.59
C PRO A 262 8.01 -9.48 17.48
N GLN A 263 7.75 -8.56 18.43
CA GLN A 263 6.67 -8.65 19.42
C GLN A 263 5.80 -7.37 19.42
N VAL A 264 5.34 -6.98 18.23
CA VAL A 264 4.62 -5.72 17.98
C VAL A 264 3.40 -5.52 18.89
N GLU A 265 2.59 -6.55 19.11
CA GLU A 265 1.37 -6.44 19.94
C GLU A 265 1.68 -6.17 21.42
N LYS A 266 2.75 -6.78 21.94
CA LYS A 266 3.22 -6.50 23.31
C LYS A 266 3.78 -5.09 23.42
N LEU A 267 4.46 -4.62 22.38
CA LEU A 267 4.97 -3.25 22.29
C LEU A 267 3.83 -2.21 22.25
N LYS A 268 2.77 -2.45 21.48
CA LYS A 268 1.56 -1.60 21.46
C LYS A 268 0.87 -1.56 22.82
N SER A 269 0.79 -2.71 23.50
CA SER A 269 0.19 -2.80 24.84
C SER A 269 0.97 -1.97 25.86
N TYR A 270 2.30 -2.00 25.78
CA TYR A 270 3.18 -1.16 26.60
C TYR A 270 3.04 0.34 26.27
N ALA A 271 3.00 0.72 25.00
CA ALA A 271 2.78 2.12 24.61
C ALA A 271 1.43 2.67 25.13
N ASN A 272 0.37 1.85 25.08
CA ASN A 272 -0.94 2.21 25.62
C ASN A 272 -0.95 2.37 27.15
N SER A 273 -0.19 1.55 27.87
CA SER A 273 -0.08 1.67 29.33
C SER A 273 0.68 2.92 29.74
N LEU A 274 1.73 3.31 29.01
CA LEU A 274 2.43 4.60 29.19
C LEU A 274 1.47 5.79 28.99
N ALA A 275 0.67 5.77 27.92
CA ALA A 275 -0.29 6.84 27.64
C ALA A 275 -1.37 6.98 28.74
N SER A 276 -1.82 5.85 29.31
CA SER A 276 -2.82 5.82 30.38
C SER A 276 -2.26 6.32 31.71
N SER A 277 -1.02 5.94 32.03
CA SER A 277 -0.28 6.42 33.21
C SER A 277 -0.10 7.94 33.19
N ASN A 278 0.21 8.51 32.02
CA ASN A 278 0.36 9.95 31.82
C ASN A 278 -0.98 10.72 31.82
N LYS A 279 -2.11 10.06 31.64
CA LYS A 279 -3.45 10.69 31.68
C LYS A 279 -3.98 10.79 33.12
N ALA A 280 -3.56 9.91 34.02
CA ALA A 280 -3.92 9.93 35.43
C ALA A 280 -3.27 11.06 36.25
N THR A 281 -2.24 11.73 35.70
CA THR A 281 -1.52 12.83 36.36
C THR A 281 -2.00 14.24 35.97
N LYS A 282 -3.06 14.39 35.15
CA LYS A 282 -3.74 15.68 34.98
C LYS A 282 -4.83 15.84 36.05
N PRO A 283 -4.76 16.84 36.95
CA PRO A 283 -5.81 17.06 37.93
C PRO A 283 -7.10 17.42 37.20
N SER A 284 -8.10 16.55 37.31
CA SER A 284 -9.47 16.90 36.97
C SER A 284 -9.86 18.09 37.84
N ARG A 285 -10.10 19.23 37.18
CA ARG A 285 -10.70 20.41 37.81
C ARG A 285 -11.95 19.96 38.56
N LYS A 286 -11.90 20.04 39.90
CA LYS A 286 -13.04 19.97 40.81
C LYS A 286 -14.20 20.77 40.22
N ARG A 287 -15.25 20.08 39.75
CA ARG A 287 -16.59 20.64 39.71
C ARG A 287 -17.19 20.47 41.09
N SER A 288 -17.02 21.48 41.94
CA SER A 288 -17.86 21.67 43.11
C SER A 288 -19.28 21.95 42.62
N HIS A 289 -20.23 21.08 42.94
CA HIS A 289 -21.60 21.52 43.16
C HIS A 289 -22.08 20.95 44.49
N SER A 290 -22.52 21.88 45.30
CA SER A 290 -22.96 21.79 46.68
C SER A 290 -24.22 20.95 46.81
N SER A 291 -24.27 20.20 47.90
CA SER A 291 -25.46 19.66 48.53
C SER A 291 -26.51 20.74 48.81
N SER A 292 -27.76 20.48 48.47
CA SER A 292 -28.93 21.08 49.11
C SER A 292 -30.03 20.01 49.20
N SER A 293 -30.30 19.61 50.44
CA SER A 293 -31.40 18.75 50.87
C SER A 293 -32.68 19.57 50.99
N SER A 294 -33.81 19.04 50.52
CA SER A 294 -35.11 19.37 51.12
C SER A 294 -36.11 18.24 50.91
N SER A 295 -36.96 18.07 51.92
CA SER A 295 -37.69 16.87 52.33
C SER A 295 -39.18 16.92 51.98
N GLY A 296 -39.85 15.75 52.02
CA GLY A 296 -41.31 15.57 52.13
C GLY A 296 -42.06 15.60 50.79
N ASP A 297 -43.11 14.81 50.53
CA ASP A 297 -43.95 13.98 51.39
C ASP A 297 -44.79 13.03 50.50
N GLU A 298 -45.55 12.14 51.16
CA GLU A 298 -46.23 10.93 50.72
C GLU A 298 -47.31 11.05 49.61
N LYS A 299 -47.53 9.97 48.84
CA LYS A 299 -48.77 9.15 48.97
C LYS A 299 -48.78 7.87 48.12
N ALA A 300 -49.52 6.91 48.70
CA ALA A 300 -49.58 5.47 48.45
C ALA A 300 -50.47 4.99 47.29
N LYS A 301 -50.50 3.64 47.17
CA LYS A 301 -51.49 2.72 46.54
C LYS A 301 -51.28 2.36 45.06
N GLU A 302 -51.45 1.11 44.60
CA GLU A 302 -51.83 -0.18 45.19
C GLU A 302 -51.51 -1.29 44.18
N SER A 303 -51.14 -2.46 44.71
CA SER A 303 -51.27 -3.84 44.20
C SER A 303 -51.44 -4.17 42.69
N LYS A 304 -50.62 -5.11 42.20
CA LYS A 304 -51.11 -6.46 41.84
C LYS A 304 -49.99 -7.51 41.76
N LYS A 305 -50.17 -8.56 42.55
CA LYS A 305 -49.45 -9.85 42.54
C LYS A 305 -49.70 -10.59 41.22
N GLY A 306 -48.69 -11.34 40.77
CA GLY A 306 -48.82 -12.41 39.79
C GLY A 306 -47.63 -13.38 39.91
N HIS A 307 -47.79 -14.42 40.72
CA HIS A 307 -46.80 -15.44 41.04
C HIS A 307 -47.20 -16.74 40.33
N LYS A 308 -46.33 -17.36 39.51
CA LYS A 308 -46.26 -18.81 39.25
C LYS A 308 -45.04 -19.11 38.37
N LYS A 309 -43.95 -19.68 38.91
CA LYS A 309 -43.64 -21.12 39.13
C LYS A 309 -43.48 -21.98 37.87
N SER A 310 -42.20 -22.23 37.56
CA SER A 310 -41.52 -23.55 37.47
C SER A 310 -41.95 -24.64 36.48
N LYS A 311 -40.90 -25.34 36.00
CA LYS A 311 -40.81 -26.62 35.25
C LYS A 311 -41.03 -26.45 33.75
N LYS A 312 -40.08 -26.85 32.90
CA LYS A 312 -39.41 -28.16 32.84
C LYS A 312 -38.01 -28.00 32.27
#